data_AF-A0A3M9N6S6-F1
#
_entry.id   AF-A0A3M9N6S6-F1
#
_cell.length_a   1.000
_cell.length_b   1.000
_cell.length_c   1.000
_cell.angle_alpha   90.00
_cell.angle_beta   90.00
_cell.angle_gamma   90.00
#
_symmetry.space_group_name_H-M   'P 1'
#
loop_
_entity.id
_entity.type
_entity.pdbx_description
1 polymer ?
#
loop_
_entity_poly.entity_id
_entity_poly.type
_entity_poly.pdbx_seq_one_letter_code
_entity_poly.pdbx_strand_id
1 'polypeptide(L)'
;MNNSSLSSFFFILLIILVLLTVFGVAYLYITSKSKERLALIEKGMDPNLAKSDFWLQIGIIAGGSAFGLIAGDLIPGKFGPLVAIFFAGTGLVLYNIIRKNVAKRK
;
A
#
# COMPACT_ATOMS: atom_id res chain seq x y z
N MET A 1 40.45 -7.28 -5.97
CA MET A 1 39.89 -6.32 -4.99
C MET A 1 38.62 -6.95 -4.46
N ASN A 2 38.54 -7.32 -3.19
CA ASN A 2 37.61 -8.35 -2.70
C ASN A 2 36.18 -7.80 -2.53
N ASN A 3 35.35 -7.96 -3.54
CA ASN A 3 33.93 -7.52 -3.61
C ASN A 3 33.00 -8.31 -2.65
N SER A 4 33.52 -9.35 -1.99
CA SER A 4 32.72 -10.22 -1.12
C SER A 4 32.22 -9.54 0.15
N SER A 5 33.00 -8.64 0.76
CA SER A 5 32.59 -7.94 1.99
C SER A 5 31.50 -6.90 1.74
N LEU A 6 31.57 -6.20 0.59
CA LEU A 6 30.58 -5.21 0.16
C LEU A 6 29.20 -5.87 -0.08
N SER A 7 29.20 -7.05 -0.73
CA SER A 7 27.98 -7.82 -1.01
C SER A 7 27.26 -8.24 0.29
N SER A 8 28.01 -8.75 1.27
CA SER A 8 27.43 -9.13 2.58
C SER A 8 26.81 -7.96 3.32
N PHE A 9 27.43 -6.77 3.26
CA PHE A 9 26.88 -5.56 3.86
C PHE A 9 25.54 -5.16 3.23
N PHE A 10 25.45 -5.18 1.89
CA PHE A 10 24.19 -4.90 1.20
C PHE A 10 23.08 -5.90 1.55
N PHE A 11 23.42 -7.18 1.73
CA PHE A 11 22.45 -8.19 2.10
C PHE A 11 21.86 -7.95 3.50
N ILE A 12 22.71 -7.62 4.47
CA ILE A 12 22.28 -7.25 5.83
C ILE A 12 21.43 -5.97 5.82
N LEU A 13 21.85 -4.96 5.06
CA LEU A 13 21.10 -3.72 4.93
C LEU A 13 19.71 -3.96 4.31
N LEU A 14 19.62 -4.82 3.30
CA LEU A 14 18.35 -5.21 2.67
C LEU A 14 17.41 -5.86 3.69
N ILE A 15 17.90 -6.81 4.49
CA ILE A 15 17.10 -7.47 5.53
C ILE A 15 16.54 -6.45 6.52
N ILE A 16 17.39 -5.54 7.01
CA ILE A 16 16.98 -4.48 7.96
C ILE A 16 15.90 -3.61 7.33
N LEU A 17 16.07 -3.20 6.07
CA LEU A 17 15.14 -2.32 5.36
C LEU A 17 13.76 -2.99 5.18
N VAL A 18 13.73 -4.27 4.84
CA VAL A 18 12.49 -5.05 4.70
C VAL A 18 11.79 -5.17 6.06
N LEU A 19 12.53 -5.49 7.13
CA LEU A 19 11.97 -5.58 8.48
C LEU A 19 11.39 -4.23 8.93
N LEU A 20 12.12 -3.13 8.70
CA LEU A 20 11.68 -1.79 9.06
C LEU A 20 10.42 -1.38 8.29
N THR A 21 10.32 -1.78 7.02
CA THR A 21 9.16 -1.48 6.18
C THR A 21 7.92 -2.22 6.69
N VAL A 22 8.04 -3.53 6.98
CA VAL A 22 6.93 -4.32 7.52
C VAL A 22 6.49 -3.77 8.88
N PHE A 23 7.44 -3.46 9.76
CA PHE A 23 7.17 -2.85 11.05
C PHE A 23 6.50 -1.48 10.90
N GLY A 24 7.01 -0.63 10.00
CA GLY A 24 6.46 0.70 9.73
C GLY A 24 5.02 0.66 9.22
N VAL A 25 4.72 -0.26 8.30
CA VAL A 25 3.35 -0.46 7.78
C VAL A 25 2.42 -0.96 8.89
N ALA A 26 2.85 -1.94 9.69
CA ALA A 26 2.04 -2.46 10.81
C ALA A 26 1.78 -1.38 11.87
N TYR A 27 2.81 -0.62 12.25
CA TYR A 27 2.70 0.49 13.19
C TYR A 27 1.73 1.57 12.69
N LEU A 28 1.86 1.97 11.42
CA LEU A 28 0.93 2.93 10.80
C LEU A 28 -0.50 2.39 10.76
N TYR A 29 -0.70 1.11 10.44
CA TYR A 29 -2.03 0.49 10.42
C TYR A 29 -2.69 0.55 11.79
N ILE A 30 -1.99 0.11 12.84
CA ILE A 30 -2.51 0.09 14.22
C ILE A 30 -2.79 1.52 14.68
N THR A 31 -1.86 2.46 14.48
CA THR A 31 -2.05 3.86 14.93
C THR A 31 -3.21 4.53 14.20
N SER A 32 -3.40 4.25 12.91
CA SER A 32 -4.49 4.81 12.11
C SER A 32 -5.84 4.32 12.61
N LYS A 33 -5.98 3.02 12.92
CA LYS A 33 -7.21 2.45 13.45
C LYS A 33 -7.58 2.99 14.83
N SER A 34 -6.60 3.17 15.72
CA SER A 34 -6.84 3.77 17.02
C SER A 34 -7.34 5.21 16.91
N LYS A 35 -6.77 5.99 15.97
CA LYS A 35 -7.20 7.38 15.70
C LYS A 35 -8.59 7.44 15.07
N GLU A 36 -8.91 6.55 14.12
CA GLU A 36 -10.25 6.46 13.52
C GLU A 36 -11.33 6.19 14.58
N ARG A 37 -11.08 5.27 15.53
CA ARG A 37 -12.03 4.94 16.59
C ARG A 37 -12.23 6.08 17.58
N LEU A 38 -11.15 6.76 17.98
CA LEU A 38 -11.24 7.94 18.86
C LEU A 38 -12.04 9.08 18.21
N ALA A 39 -11.80 9.36 16.93
CA ALA A 39 -12.52 10.40 16.20
C ALA A 39 -14.03 10.09 16.05
N LEU A 40 -14.42 8.82 15.98
CA LEU A 40 -15.83 8.41 15.98
C LEU A 40 -16.48 8.62 17.35
N ILE A 41 -15.77 8.29 18.43
CA ILE A 41 -16.22 8.49 19.82
C ILE A 41 -16.40 10.00 20.10
N GLU A 42 -15.44 10.84 19.71
CA GLU A 42 -15.53 12.30 19.88
C GLU A 42 -16.71 12.91 19.12
N LYS A 43 -17.12 12.28 18.01
CA LYS A 43 -18.31 12.68 17.24
C LYS A 43 -19.62 12.04 17.72
N GLY A 44 -19.59 11.27 18.82
CA GLY A 44 -20.76 10.59 19.38
C GLY A 44 -21.32 9.46 18.51
N MET A 45 -20.54 8.94 17.56
CA MET A 45 -20.92 7.81 16.70
C MET A 45 -20.38 6.50 17.27
N ASP A 46 -21.07 5.39 16.97
CA ASP A 46 -20.61 4.06 17.33
C ASP A 46 -19.22 3.78 16.70
N PRO A 47 -18.17 3.53 17.50
CA PRO A 47 -16.82 3.25 17.02
C PRO A 47 -16.72 1.98 16.15
N ASN A 48 -17.73 1.10 16.18
CA ASN A 48 -17.81 -0.07 15.30
C ASN A 48 -18.40 0.23 13.93
N LEU A 49 -18.97 1.43 13.69
CA LEU A 49 -19.55 1.81 12.39
C LEU A 49 -18.49 2.23 11.36
N ALA A 50 -17.22 1.96 11.61
CA ALA A 50 -16.14 2.18 10.65
C ALA A 50 -16.32 1.27 9.42
N LYS A 51 -16.98 1.80 8.39
CA LYS A 51 -17.28 1.09 7.14
C LYS A 51 -15.99 0.58 6.49
N SER A 52 -15.88 -0.74 6.39
CA SER A 52 -14.71 -1.40 5.80
C SER A 52 -14.83 -1.42 4.27
N ASP A 53 -13.97 -0.64 3.60
CA ASP A 53 -13.89 -0.63 2.13
C ASP A 53 -12.96 -1.73 1.59
N PHE A 54 -12.76 -2.81 2.36
CA PHE A 54 -11.81 -3.88 2.05
C PHE A 54 -12.05 -4.51 0.68
N TRP A 55 -13.31 -4.82 0.37
CA TRP A 55 -13.70 -5.40 -0.93
C TRP A 55 -13.44 -4.46 -2.11
N LEU A 56 -13.64 -3.16 -1.91
CA LEU A 56 -13.37 -2.16 -2.93
C LEU A 56 -11.86 -2.03 -3.18
N GLN A 57 -11.05 -2.08 -2.12
CA GLN A 57 -9.59 -2.07 -2.21
C GLN A 57 -9.06 -3.31 -2.95
N ILE A 58 -9.60 -4.51 -2.66
CA ILE A 58 -9.25 -5.73 -3.40
C ILE A 58 -9.59 -5.57 -4.89
N GLY A 59 -10.77 -5.03 -5.21
CA GLY A 59 -11.18 -4.79 -6.60
C GLY A 59 -10.20 -3.87 -7.34
N ILE A 60 -9.73 -2.81 -6.69
CA ILE A 60 -8.74 -1.87 -7.26
C ILE A 60 -7.38 -2.56 -7.46
N ILE A 61 -6.94 -3.38 -6.50
CA ILE A 61 -5.68 -4.12 -6.62
C ILE A 61 -5.75 -5.13 -7.77
N ALA A 62 -6.84 -5.91 -7.84
CA ALA A 62 -7.04 -6.91 -8.87
C ALA A 62 -7.15 -6.26 -10.27
N GLY A 63 -7.94 -5.20 -10.39
CA GLY A 63 -8.10 -4.46 -11.64
C GLY A 63 -6.81 -3.76 -12.07
N GLY A 64 -6.12 -3.08 -11.16
CA GLY A 64 -4.83 -2.42 -11.43
C GLY A 64 -3.74 -3.41 -11.81
N SER A 65 -3.67 -4.56 -11.14
CA SER A 65 -2.71 -5.63 -11.47
C SER A 65 -2.98 -6.21 -12.85
N ALA A 66 -4.25 -6.51 -13.17
CA ALA A 66 -4.63 -7.03 -14.47
C ALA A 66 -4.29 -6.05 -15.59
N PHE A 67 -4.62 -4.77 -15.40
CA PHE A 67 -4.31 -3.73 -16.39
C PHE A 67 -2.80 -3.54 -16.56
N GLY A 68 -2.04 -3.51 -15.47
CA GLY A 68 -0.59 -3.35 -15.53
C GLY A 68 0.15 -4.56 -16.12
N LEU A 69 -0.39 -5.78 -15.98
CA LEU A 69 0.16 -6.95 -16.70
C LEU A 69 0.01 -6.78 -18.22
N ILE A 70 -1.18 -6.39 -18.69
CA ILE A 70 -1.45 -6.18 -20.12
C ILE A 70 -0.56 -5.05 -20.66
N ALA A 71 -0.47 -3.93 -19.93
CA ALA A 71 0.36 -2.80 -20.33
C ALA A 71 1.86 -3.12 -20.32
N GLY A 72 2.32 -3.93 -19.36
CA GLY A 72 3.73 -4.29 -19.23
C GLY A 72 4.20 -5.34 -20.25
N ASP A 73 3.29 -6.12 -20.84
CA ASP A 73 3.62 -7.08 -21.91
C ASP A 73 3.85 -6.39 -23.27
N LEU A 74 3.35 -5.16 -23.44
CA LEU A 74 3.63 -4.32 -24.61
C LEU A 74 5.08 -3.80 -24.63
N ILE A 75 5.79 -3.85 -23.49
CA ILE A 75 7.16 -3.36 -23.37
C ILE A 75 8.13 -4.55 -23.53
N PRO A 76 9.07 -4.51 -24.50
CA PRO A 76 10.06 -5.57 -24.65
C PRO A 76 10.98 -5.60 -23.42
N GLY A 77 11.02 -6.74 -22.72
CA GLY A 77 11.86 -6.93 -21.53
C GLY A 77 11.21 -7.65 -20.35
N LYS A 78 10.02 -8.26 -20.53
CA LYS A 78 9.28 -8.98 -19.46
C LYS A 78 9.01 -8.11 -18.22
N PHE A 79 8.69 -6.84 -18.44
CA PHE A 79 8.35 -5.91 -17.36
C PHE A 79 6.92 -6.06 -16.83
N GLY A 80 6.11 -6.97 -17.39
CA GLY A 80 4.73 -7.28 -16.99
C GLY A 80 4.51 -7.27 -15.47
N PRO A 81 5.22 -8.10 -14.68
CA PRO A 81 5.02 -8.14 -13.23
C PRO A 81 5.34 -6.83 -12.51
N LEU A 82 6.35 -6.08 -12.96
CA LEU A 82 6.71 -4.79 -12.35
C LEU A 82 5.62 -3.74 -12.61
N VAL A 83 5.14 -3.65 -13.85
CA VAL A 83 4.11 -2.69 -14.26
C VAL A 83 2.76 -3.00 -13.58
N ALA A 84 2.46 -4.29 -13.37
CA ALA A 84 1.29 -4.75 -12.62
C ALA A 84 1.28 -4.24 -11.17
N ILE A 85 2.38 -4.44 -10.44
CA ILE A 85 2.50 -3.99 -9.04
C ILE A 85 2.42 -2.46 -8.97
N PHE A 86 3.05 -1.76 -9.93
CA PHE A 86 3.01 -0.31 -9.98
C PHE A 86 1.57 0.20 -10.16
N PHE A 87 0.83 -0.31 -11.14
CA PHE A 87 -0.56 0.11 -11.37
C PHE A 87 -1.50 -0.25 -10.21
N ALA A 88 -1.34 -1.43 -9.60
CA ALA A 88 -2.11 -1.82 -8.43
C ALA A 88 -1.86 -0.88 -7.24
N GLY A 89 -0.59 -0.55 -6.97
CA GLY A 89 -0.20 0.36 -5.90
C GLY A 89 -0.70 1.79 -6.15
N THR A 90 -0.48 2.32 -7.35
CA THR A 90 -0.93 3.66 -7.74
C THR A 90 -2.45 3.79 -7.66
N GLY A 91 -3.19 2.78 -8.11
CA GLY A 91 -4.66 2.74 -7.98
C GLY A 91 -5.14 2.86 -6.53
N LEU A 92 -4.46 2.18 -5.60
CA LEU A 92 -4.78 2.25 -4.17
C LEU A 92 -4.50 3.63 -3.57
N VAL A 93 -3.40 4.26 -3.97
CA VAL A 93 -3.04 5.63 -3.53
C VAL A 93 -4.07 6.64 -4.03
N LEU A 94 -4.44 6.57 -5.31
CA LEU A 94 -5.48 7.42 -5.89
C LEU A 94 -6.82 7.25 -5.17
N TYR A 95 -7.22 6.00 -4.91
CA TYR A 95 -8.43 5.71 -4.14
C TYR A 95 -8.42 6.40 -2.77
N ASN A 96 -7.32 6.32 -2.04
CA ASN A 96 -7.21 6.95 -0.72
C ASN A 96 -7.27 8.49 -0.80
N ILE A 97 -6.67 9.10 -1.83
CA ILE A 97 -6.74 10.55 -2.05
C ILE A 97 -8.18 10.99 -2.36
N ILE A 98 -8.85 10.28 -3.28
CA ILE A 98 -10.25 10.57 -3.65
C ILE A 98 -11.16 10.42 -2.44
N ARG A 99 -11.02 9.33 -1.68
CA ARG A 99 -11.78 9.08 -0.46
C ARG A 99 -11.62 10.22 0.56
N LYS A 100 -10.39 10.68 0.78
CA LYS A 100 -10.11 11.83 1.66
C LYS A 100 -10.79 13.11 1.16
N ASN A 101 -10.78 13.36 -0.14
CA ASN A 101 -11.41 14.55 -0.73
C ASN A 101 -12.94 14.51 -0.63
N VAL A 102 -13.56 13.34 -0.84
CA VAL A 102 -15.01 13.16 -0.68
C VAL A 102 -15.42 13.34 0.79
N ALA A 103 -14.64 12.80 1.72
CA ALA A 103 -14.91 12.96 3.16
C ALA A 103 -14.82 14.42 3.64
N LYS A 104 -13.98 15.26 3.02
CA LYS A 104 -13.91 16.70 3.33
C LYS A 104 -15.10 17.52 2.80
N ARG A 105 -15.83 17.00 1.81
CA ARG A 105 -16.98 17.70 1.21
C ARG A 105 -18.30 17.39 1.92
N LYS A 106 -18.32 16.42 2.84
CA LYS A 106 -19.45 16.10 3.71
C LYS A 106 -19.21 16.69 5.10
#